data_AF-A0A6P0JYI5-F1
#
_entry.id   AF-A0A6P0JYI5-F1
#
_cell.length_a   1.000
_cell.length_b   1.000
_cell.length_c   1.000
_cell.angle_alpha   90.00
_cell.angle_beta   90.00
_cell.angle_gamma   90.00
#
_symmetry.space_group_name_H-M   'P 1'
#
loop_
_entity.id
_entity.type
_entity.pdbx_description
1 polymer ?
#
loop_
_entity_poly.entity_id
_entity_poly.type
_entity_poly.pdbx_seq_one_letter_code
_entity_poly.pdbx_strand_id
1 'polypeptide(L)' 'GAGIIWQPVENFVVRLEYGYPLVDLDTRGNNAQDDGLYFTLNYRF' A
#
# COMPACT_ATOMS: atom_id res chain seq x y z
N GLY A 1 -4.98 9.89 -0.65
CA GLY A 1 -4.15 8.77 -1.16
C GLY A 1 -4.52 8.45 -2.59
N ALA A 2 -3.61 7.83 -3.32
CA ALA A 2 -3.83 7.25 -4.64
C ALA A 2 -3.58 5.74 -4.56
N GLY A 3 -4.26 4.95 -5.38
CA GLY A 3 -4.10 3.49 -5.37
C GLY A 3 -4.27 2.87 -6.74
N ILE A 4 -3.60 1.74 -6.95
CA ILE A 4 -3.65 0.91 -8.16
C ILE A 4 -4.03 -0.51 -7.75
N ILE A 5 -4.95 -1.09 -8.50
CA ILE A 5 -5.32 -2.51 -8.41
C ILE A 5 -4.94 -3.16 -9.73
N TRP A 6 -4.22 -4.27 -9.67
CA TRP A 6 -3.77 -5.02 -10.83
C TRP A 6 -4.05 -6.51 -10.67
N GLN A 7 -4.66 -7.12 -11.67
CA GLN A 7 -4.97 -8.55 -11.72
C GLN A 7 -4.39 -9.14 -13.01
N PRO A 8 -3.13 -9.60 -13.01
CA PRO A 8 -2.49 -10.10 -14.23
C PRO A 8 -2.99 -11.49 -14.64
N VAL A 9 -3.48 -12.29 -13.70
CA VAL A 9 -4.04 -13.63 -13.95
C VAL A 9 -5.28 -13.86 -13.10
N GLU A 10 -6.09 -14.83 -13.49
CA GLU A 10 -7.25 -15.25 -12.70
C GLU A 10 -6.79 -15.67 -11.30
N ASN A 11 -7.53 -15.20 -10.28
CA ASN A 11 -7.25 -15.46 -8.86
C ASN A 11 -5.99 -14.82 -8.24
N PHE A 12 -5.28 -13.93 -8.95
CA PHE A 12 -4.16 -13.17 -8.35
C PHE A 12 -4.39 -11.66 -8.45
N VAL A 13 -4.59 -11.01 -7.30
CA VAL A 13 -4.83 -9.57 -7.21
C VAL A 13 -3.72 -8.90 -6.41
N VAL A 14 -3.09 -7.92 -7.03
CA VAL A 14 -2.14 -7.00 -6.41
C VAL A 14 -2.84 -5.67 -6.18
N ARG A 15 -2.70 -5.12 -4.99
CA ARG A 15 -3.20 -3.79 -4.64
C ARG A 15 -2.05 -3.00 -4.03
N LEU A 16 -1.80 -1.82 -4.57
CA LEU A 16 -0.82 -0.87 -4.07
C LEU A 16 -1.54 0.44 -3.79
N GLU A 17 -1.40 0.95 -2.57
CA GLU A 17 -1.99 2.20 -2.13
C GLU A 17 -0.90 3.10 -1.55
N TYR A 18 -0.97 4.38 -1.86
CA TYR A 18 -0.08 5.41 -1.37
C TYR A 18 -0.89 6.56 -0.78
N GLY A 19 -0.80 6.74 0.53
CA GLY A 19 -1.41 7.83 1.28
C GLY A 19 -0.34 8.84 1.67
N TYR A 20 -0.26 9.97 0.99
CA TYR A 20 0.61 11.07 1.44
C TYR A 20 0.17 11.53 2.84
N PRO A 21 1.04 11.46 3.87
CA PRO A 21 0.69 11.88 5.22
C PRO A 21 0.53 13.41 5.27
N LEU A 22 -0.59 13.88 5.83
CA LEU A 22 -0.87 15.32 5.99
C LEU A 22 -0.33 15.90 7.30
N VAL A 23 0.13 15.03 8.21
CA VAL A 23 0.68 15.37 9.52
C VAL A 23 1.91 14.49 9.73
N ASP A 24 3.08 15.10 9.80
CA ASP A 24 4.32 14.40 10.22
C ASP A 24 4.26 14.19 11.73
N LEU A 25 4.15 12.92 12.15
CA LEU A 25 4.31 12.54 13.53
C LEU A 25 5.79 12.24 13.74
N ASP A 26 6.57 13.27 14.12
CA ASP A 26 8.03 13.28 14.36
C ASP A 26 8.57 12.25 15.38
N THR A 27 7.76 11.29 15.84
CA THR A 27 8.08 10.39 16.95
C THR A 27 8.12 8.89 16.63
N ARG A 28 8.01 8.46 15.37
CA ARG A 28 8.08 7.01 15.04
C ARG A 28 9.00 6.79 13.85
N GLY A 29 10.01 5.95 14.04
CA GLY A 29 11.21 5.89 13.19
C GLY A 29 10.95 5.50 11.75
N ASN A 30 11.77 6.07 10.85
CA ASN A 30 11.81 5.89 9.40
C ASN A 30 11.36 4.49 8.91
N ASN A 31 10.08 4.33 8.58
CA ASN A 31 9.55 3.15 7.89
C ASN A 31 8.61 3.59 6.77
N ALA A 32 8.65 2.90 5.63
CA ALA A 32 7.86 3.24 4.44
C ALA A 32 6.33 3.21 4.67
N GLN A 33 5.88 2.63 5.78
CA GLN A 33 4.48 2.63 6.22
C GLN A 33 4.08 3.97 6.88
N ASP A 34 5.02 4.72 7.45
CA ASP A 34 4.79 6.07 7.97
C ASP A 34 4.67 7.08 6.82
N ASP A 35 5.33 6.81 5.69
CA ASP A 35 5.17 7.52 4.41
C ASP A 35 3.85 7.17 3.68
N GLY A 36 3.05 6.28 4.28
CA GLY A 36 1.72 5.86 3.85
C GLY A 36 1.68 4.92 2.63
N LEU A 37 2.74 4.16 2.37
CA LEU A 37 2.72 3.11 1.36
C LEU A 37 2.15 1.80 1.94
N TYR A 38 1.08 1.30 1.33
CA TYR A 38 0.42 0.04 1.68
C TYR A 38 0.37 -0.89 0.47
N PHE A 39 0.68 -2.17 0.66
CA PHE A 39 0.58 -3.18 -0.40
C PHE A 39 -0.15 -4.43 0.09
N THR A 40 -0.95 -5.03 -0.80
CA THR A 40 -1.71 -6.25 -0.52
C THR A 40 -1.60 -7.20 -1.70
N LEU A 41 -1.31 -8.48 -1.40
CA LEU A 41 -1.31 -9.57 -2.37
C LEU A 41 -2.39 -10.56 -1.98
N ASN A 42 -3.32 -10.83 -2.90
CA ASN A 42 -4.36 -11.83 -2.72
C ASN A 42 -4.20 -12.90 -3.80
N TYR A 43 -4.04 -14.15 -3.38
CA TYR A 43 -4.02 -15.31 -4.25
C TYR A 43 -5.04 -16.33 -3.75
N ARG A 44 -5.89 -16.83 -4.65
CA ARG A 44 -6.88 -17.87 -4.33
C ARG A 44 -6.62 -19.12 -5.18
N PHE A 45 -6.66 -20.27 -4.53
CA PHE A 45 -6.52 -21.60 -5.15
C PHE A 45 -7.89 -22.22 -5.41
#